data_AF-A0A8T4R5K3-F1
#
_entry.id   AF-A0A8T4R5K3-F1
#
_cell.length_a   1.000
_cell.length_b   1.000
_cell.length_c   1.000
_cell.angle_alpha   90.00
_cell.angle_beta   90.00
_cell.angle_gamma   90.00
#
_symmetry.space_group_name_H-M   'P 1'
#
loop_
_entity.id
_entity.type
_entity.pdbx_description
1 polymer ?
#
loop_
_entity_poly.entity_id
_entity_poly.type
_entity_poly.pdbx_seq_one_letter_code
_entity_poly.pdbx_strand_id
1 'polypeptide(L)'
;MRGRKKGQMEIMGLVVIVILITLGLLFLVYFSAKNEIEKKVFTRKGLALSTMSALMKTTVNSEIDCTTSISLSNQPQLGEDILEDCALYYSDYFVGAGGSSGAYSGASSGASGGVSGSSSGYLSEGEVDSGAMSLYGCESKHSCHFFQETTEKLLEDTLGKWGKRYEFRAHLLSSVSEEKLFLLKDKSGQGCKGERDSSGQFPIQIKDTGVVEAELYVCE
;
A
#
# COMPACT_ATOMS: atom_id res chain seq x y z
N MET A 1 15.41 85.51 2.72
CA MET A 1 14.82 84.24 3.19
C MET A 1 15.35 83.08 2.34
N ARG A 2 16.51 82.51 2.69
CA ARG A 2 17.07 81.31 2.05
C ARG A 2 17.87 80.54 3.09
N GLY A 3 17.55 79.26 3.25
CA GLY A 3 18.32 78.35 4.09
C GLY A 3 17.47 77.62 5.11
N ARG A 4 16.81 76.54 4.67
CA ARG A 4 16.30 75.40 5.48
C ARG A 4 15.73 74.36 4.51
N LYS A 5 16.57 73.79 3.64
CA LYS A 5 16.18 72.67 2.73
C LYS A 5 17.04 71.41 2.90
N LYS A 6 18.16 71.46 3.64
CA LYS A 6 19.04 70.29 3.80
C LYS A 6 18.49 69.24 4.77
N GLY A 7 17.86 69.64 5.87
CA GLY A 7 17.31 68.68 6.85
C GLY A 7 16.12 67.85 6.34
N GLN A 8 15.43 68.29 5.29
CA GLN A 8 14.27 67.56 4.74
C GLN A 8 14.67 66.35 3.88
N MET A 9 15.90 66.30 3.35
CA MET A 9 16.36 65.15 2.57
C MET A 9 16.76 63.96 3.44
N GLU A 10 17.33 64.20 4.63
CA GLU A 10 17.72 63.12 5.55
C GLU A 10 16.48 62.43 6.15
N ILE A 11 15.44 63.19 6.50
CA ILE A 11 14.25 62.62 7.13
C ILE A 11 13.41 61.77 6.14
N MET A 12 13.42 62.11 4.85
CA MET A 12 12.75 61.31 3.82
C MET A 12 13.45 59.96 3.60
N GLY A 13 14.78 59.92 3.66
CA GLY A 13 15.54 58.68 3.54
C GLY A 13 15.26 57.71 4.68
N LEU A 14 15.17 58.22 5.91
CA LEU A 14 14.88 57.41 7.09
C LEU A 14 13.49 56.75 7.02
N VAL A 15 12.47 57.48 6.55
CA VAL A 15 11.11 56.94 6.41
C VAL A 15 11.06 55.78 5.42
N VAL A 16 11.75 55.88 4.28
CA VAL A 16 11.78 54.82 3.27
C VAL A 16 12.41 53.54 3.82
N ILE A 17 13.51 53.66 4.57
CA ILE A 17 14.20 52.52 5.18
C ILE A 17 13.28 51.80 6.18
N VAL A 18 12.56 52.55 7.03
CA VAL A 18 11.63 51.96 8.01
C VAL A 18 10.51 51.19 7.30
N ILE A 19 9.95 51.74 6.22
CA ILE A 19 8.91 51.07 5.44
C ILE A 19 9.45 49.75 4.84
N LEU A 20 10.64 49.77 4.25
CA LEU A 20 11.25 48.57 3.66
C LEU A 20 11.54 47.48 4.70
N ILE A 21 12.06 47.86 5.87
CA ILE A 21 12.30 46.91 6.98
C ILE A 21 10.98 46.32 7.47
N THR A 22 9.93 47.15 7.61
CA THR A 22 8.62 46.69 8.09
C THR A 22 7.96 45.72 7.09
N LEU A 23 8.05 46.01 5.79
CA LEU A 23 7.55 45.12 4.73
C LEU A 23 8.35 43.79 4.69
N GLY A 24 9.67 43.84 4.86
CA GLY A 24 10.52 42.65 4.94
C GLY A 24 10.16 41.75 6.13
N LEU A 25 9.95 42.33 7.31
CA LEU A 25 9.54 41.59 8.51
C LEU A 25 8.13 41.01 8.35
N LEU A 26 7.18 41.74 7.77
CA LEU A 26 5.83 41.24 7.46
C LEU A 26 5.88 40.02 6.52
N PHE A 27 6.74 40.06 5.50
CA PHE A 27 6.88 38.96 4.56
C PHE A 27 7.49 37.71 5.22
N LEU A 28 8.49 37.90 6.09
CA LEU A 28 9.07 36.81 6.88
C LEU A 28 8.06 36.17 7.82
N VAL A 29 7.27 36.99 8.55
CA VAL A 29 6.22 36.48 9.44
C VAL A 29 5.14 35.75 8.64
N TYR A 30 4.71 36.30 7.51
CA TYR A 30 3.71 35.68 6.64
C TYR A 30 4.17 34.32 6.10
N PHE A 31 5.43 34.25 5.63
CA PHE A 31 6.01 33.01 5.14
C PHE A 31 6.21 32.00 6.28
N SER A 32 6.64 32.45 7.46
CA SER A 32 6.76 31.58 8.65
C SER A 32 5.41 31.00 9.08
N ALA A 33 4.36 31.83 9.12
CA ALA A 33 3.01 31.42 9.51
C ALA A 33 2.37 30.45 8.51
N LYS A 34 2.66 30.57 7.20
CA LYS A 34 2.18 29.64 6.19
C LYS A 34 2.86 28.27 6.21
N ASN A 35 4.04 28.17 6.82
CA ASN A 35 4.80 26.92 6.86
C ASN A 35 4.43 25.98 8.02
N GLU A 36 3.56 26.39 8.96
CA GLU A 36 3.15 25.53 10.08
C GLU A 36 1.93 24.65 9.79
N ILE A 37 1.13 24.94 8.75
CA ILE A 37 -0.13 24.21 8.51
C ILE A 37 0.03 23.05 7.50
N GLU A 38 1.06 23.04 6.66
CA GLU A 38 1.29 21.94 5.69
C GLU A 38 2.37 20.94 6.12
N LYS A 39 3.21 21.26 7.12
CA LYS A 39 4.30 20.37 7.56
C LYS A 39 3.87 19.19 8.44
N LYS A 40 2.57 19.07 8.72
CA LYS A 40 1.97 17.88 9.32
C LYS A 40 0.67 17.51 8.60
N VAL A 41 0.62 17.63 7.26
CA VAL A 41 -0.39 16.94 6.43
C VAL A 41 0.28 15.96 5.46
N PHE A 42 1.51 15.53 5.78
CA PHE A 42 1.92 14.12 5.57
C PHE A 42 1.24 13.18 6.59
N THR A 43 0.11 13.62 7.15
CA THR A 43 -0.71 12.90 8.13
C THR A 43 -1.34 11.71 7.46
N ARG A 44 -0.94 10.53 7.92
CA ARG A 44 -1.74 9.30 8.02
C ARG A 44 -2.27 8.71 6.72
N LYS A 45 -3.10 9.45 5.96
CA LYS A 45 -3.40 9.19 4.56
C LYS A 45 -2.15 9.08 3.70
N GLY A 46 -1.14 9.92 3.96
CA GLY A 46 0.14 9.85 3.25
C GLY A 46 0.90 8.54 3.48
N LEU A 47 0.72 7.92 4.65
CA LEU A 47 1.34 6.65 4.99
C LEU A 47 0.65 5.50 4.25
N ALA A 48 -0.69 5.41 4.32
CA ALA A 48 -1.45 4.43 3.55
C ALA A 48 -1.18 4.55 2.04
N LEU A 49 -1.22 5.77 1.50
CA LEU A 49 -0.98 6.06 0.08
C LEU A 49 0.45 5.70 -0.35
N SER A 50 1.46 6.05 0.44
CA SER A 50 2.86 5.77 0.09
C SER A 50 3.18 4.28 0.20
N THR A 51 2.70 3.59 1.23
CA THR A 51 2.83 2.13 1.36
C THR A 51 2.15 1.41 0.22
N MET A 52 0.93 1.81 -0.14
CA MET A 52 0.18 1.21 -1.24
C MET A 52 0.87 1.44 -2.59
N SER A 53 1.34 2.66 -2.86
CA SER A 53 2.10 2.99 -4.07
C SER A 53 3.41 2.20 -4.16
N ALA A 54 4.11 2.02 -3.04
CA ALA A 54 5.31 1.20 -2.98
C ALA A 54 4.99 -0.28 -3.22
N LEU A 55 3.91 -0.79 -2.63
CA LEU A 55 3.48 -2.18 -2.79
C LEU A 55 3.14 -2.49 -4.25
N MET A 56 2.37 -1.63 -4.91
CA MET A 56 1.98 -1.82 -6.31
C MET A 56 3.17 -1.75 -7.28
N LYS A 57 4.20 -0.96 -6.92
CA LYS A 57 5.45 -0.82 -7.71
C LYS A 57 6.55 -1.79 -7.32
N THR A 58 6.34 -2.64 -6.32
CA THR A 58 7.37 -3.58 -5.88
C THR A 58 7.60 -4.59 -6.99
N THR A 59 8.83 -4.70 -7.47
CA THR A 59 9.21 -5.71 -8.46
C THR A 59 9.58 -7.01 -7.75
N VAL A 60 9.21 -8.12 -8.35
CA VAL A 60 9.59 -9.45 -7.86
C VAL A 60 10.87 -9.87 -8.55
N ASN A 61 11.86 -10.29 -7.76
CA ASN A 61 13.15 -10.72 -8.29
C ASN A 61 12.96 -11.97 -9.15
N SER A 62 13.20 -11.83 -10.45
CA SER A 62 13.06 -12.89 -11.46
C SER A 62 14.06 -14.03 -11.31
N GLU A 63 15.13 -13.82 -10.55
CA GLU A 63 16.27 -14.74 -10.48
C GLU A 63 16.01 -15.94 -9.55
N ILE A 64 15.02 -15.85 -8.66
CA ILE A 64 14.79 -16.87 -7.63
C ILE A 64 13.39 -17.48 -7.73
N ASP A 65 12.36 -16.73 -8.13
CA ASP A 65 11.00 -17.18 -7.78
C ASP A 65 9.98 -17.25 -8.92
N CYS A 66 10.02 -16.44 -9.97
CA CYS A 66 8.93 -16.43 -10.97
C CYS A 66 9.35 -17.01 -12.32
N THR A 67 8.83 -18.19 -12.67
CA THR A 67 8.92 -18.71 -14.04
C THR A 67 7.78 -18.14 -14.86
N THR A 68 8.07 -17.19 -15.74
CA THR A 68 7.14 -16.80 -16.79
C THR A 68 7.34 -17.71 -17.99
N SER A 69 6.26 -18.17 -18.62
CA SER A 69 6.33 -18.91 -19.89
C SER A 69 6.83 -18.04 -21.04
N ILE A 70 6.88 -16.72 -20.85
CA ILE A 70 7.32 -15.72 -21.81
C ILE A 70 8.59 -15.07 -21.25
N SER A 71 9.73 -15.25 -21.93
CA SER A 71 11.03 -14.64 -21.60
C SER A 71 11.04 -13.12 -21.84
N LEU A 72 10.18 -12.39 -21.13
CA LEU A 72 10.22 -10.93 -21.08
C LEU A 72 11.38 -10.52 -20.16
N SER A 73 12.25 -9.65 -20.67
CA SER A 73 13.44 -9.12 -19.97
C SER A 73 13.12 -8.23 -18.76
N ASN A 74 11.87 -8.15 -18.33
CA ASN A 74 11.40 -7.21 -17.33
C ASN A 74 10.97 -7.96 -16.07
N GLN A 75 11.38 -7.46 -14.91
CA GLN A 75 10.94 -7.99 -13.62
C GLN A 75 9.45 -7.67 -13.45
N PRO A 76 8.59 -8.67 -13.16
CA PRO A 76 7.16 -8.42 -13.00
C PRO A 76 6.91 -7.54 -11.76
N GLN A 77 6.00 -6.59 -11.89
CA GLN A 77 5.49 -5.80 -10.79
C GLN A 77 4.41 -6.59 -10.03
N LEU A 78 4.45 -6.51 -8.71
CA LEU A 78 3.49 -7.19 -7.84
C LEU A 78 2.05 -6.70 -8.09
N GLY A 79 1.88 -5.39 -8.29
CA GLY A 79 0.57 -4.78 -8.51
C GLY A 79 0.08 -4.82 -9.94
N GLU A 80 0.93 -4.51 -10.92
CA GLU A 80 0.51 -4.48 -12.33
C GLU A 80 0.42 -5.90 -12.89
N ASP A 81 1.53 -6.65 -12.89
CA ASP A 81 1.57 -7.95 -13.59
C ASP A 81 0.94 -9.09 -12.79
N ILE A 82 1.31 -9.25 -11.50
CA ILE A 82 0.91 -10.42 -10.72
C ILE A 82 -0.56 -10.32 -10.25
N LEU A 83 -1.00 -9.15 -9.81
CA LEU A 83 -2.40 -8.95 -9.41
C LEU A 83 -3.35 -8.95 -10.62
N GLU A 84 -2.93 -8.43 -11.78
CA GLU A 84 -3.71 -8.56 -13.03
C GLU A 84 -3.89 -10.03 -13.40
N ASP A 85 -2.80 -10.80 -13.43
CA ASP A 85 -2.86 -12.23 -13.71
C ASP A 85 -3.72 -13.00 -12.70
N CYS A 86 -3.60 -12.68 -11.41
CA CYS A 86 -4.46 -13.27 -10.40
C CYS A 86 -5.95 -13.00 -10.69
N ALA A 87 -6.30 -11.77 -11.03
CA ALA A 87 -7.68 -11.40 -11.29
C ALA A 87 -8.22 -11.99 -12.60
N LEU A 88 -7.38 -12.19 -13.62
CA LEU A 88 -7.73 -12.92 -14.84
C LEU A 88 -8.10 -14.39 -14.56
N TYR A 89 -7.38 -15.05 -13.66
CA TYR A 89 -7.56 -16.48 -13.35
C TYR A 89 -8.22 -16.73 -11.98
N TYR A 90 -8.90 -15.73 -11.42
CA TYR A 90 -9.49 -15.82 -10.07
C TYR A 90 -10.60 -16.87 -9.97
N SER A 91 -11.41 -17.02 -11.03
CA SER A 91 -12.49 -18.02 -11.07
C SER A 91 -11.97 -19.44 -10.92
N ASP A 92 -10.83 -19.74 -11.55
CA ASP A 92 -10.25 -21.08 -11.58
C ASP A 92 -9.58 -21.41 -10.23
N TYR A 93 -9.01 -20.39 -9.58
CA TYR A 93 -8.44 -20.49 -8.24
C TYR A 93 -9.48 -20.94 -7.19
N PHE A 94 -10.69 -20.38 -7.23
CA PHE A 94 -11.71 -20.70 -6.22
C PHE A 94 -12.33 -22.09 -6.42
N VAL A 95 -12.44 -22.55 -7.67
CA VAL A 95 -13.00 -23.88 -7.99
C VAL A 95 -12.07 -25.01 -7.53
N GLY A 96 -10.75 -24.82 -7.60
CA GLY A 96 -9.76 -25.78 -7.11
C GLY A 96 -9.69 -25.88 -5.57
N ALA A 97 -9.92 -24.78 -4.86
CA ALA A 97 -10.00 -24.77 -3.40
C ALA A 97 -11.31 -25.41 -2.85
N GLY A 98 -12.23 -25.79 -3.74
CA GLY A 98 -13.57 -26.32 -3.47
C GLY A 98 -13.65 -27.78 -3.02
N GLY A 99 -12.53 -28.43 -2.70
CA GLY A 99 -12.48 -29.62 -1.86
C GLY A 99 -12.58 -29.23 -0.38
N SER A 100 -13.79 -28.86 0.07
CA SER A 100 -14.17 -28.37 1.41
C SER A 100 -14.03 -26.86 1.63
N SER A 101 -15.20 -26.23 1.61
CA SER A 101 -15.52 -24.91 2.13
C SER A 101 -15.15 -24.76 3.62
N GLY A 102 -13.85 -24.62 3.88
CA GLY A 102 -13.34 -24.04 5.10
C GLY A 102 -13.52 -22.53 5.02
N ALA A 103 -14.68 -22.05 5.46
CA ALA A 103 -14.79 -20.68 5.94
C ALA A 103 -13.59 -20.41 6.85
N TYR A 104 -12.76 -19.44 6.51
CA TYR A 104 -11.73 -18.91 7.41
C TYR A 104 -12.46 -18.21 8.57
N SER A 105 -13.06 -19.00 9.46
CA SER A 105 -13.49 -18.58 10.77
C SER A 105 -12.24 -18.41 11.60
N GLY A 106 -11.78 -17.17 11.74
CA GLY A 106 -10.78 -16.78 12.72
C GLY A 106 -11.27 -17.13 14.12
N ALA A 107 -10.89 -18.31 14.60
CA ALA A 107 -11.03 -18.71 15.99
C ALA A 107 -9.75 -18.29 16.73
N SER A 108 -9.86 -17.19 17.47
CA SER A 108 -8.92 -16.82 18.51
C SER A 108 -9.23 -17.62 19.77
N SER A 109 -8.32 -18.50 20.19
CA SER A 109 -8.30 -19.05 21.54
C SER A 109 -6.87 -19.06 22.06
N GLY A 110 -6.66 -18.34 23.16
CA GLY A 110 -5.37 -18.19 23.80
C GLY A 110 -4.91 -19.40 24.62
N ALA A 111 -3.63 -19.29 24.97
CA ALA A 111 -2.94 -19.81 26.15
C ALA A 111 -2.59 -21.33 26.25
N SER A 112 -1.27 -21.53 26.15
CA SER A 112 -0.37 -22.29 27.05
C SER A 112 -0.41 -23.82 27.10
N GLY A 113 0.73 -24.42 26.73
CA GLY A 113 1.11 -25.79 27.09
C GLY A 113 2.24 -26.29 26.20
N GLY A 114 3.49 -26.26 26.69
CA GLY A 114 4.65 -26.73 25.93
C GLY A 114 4.73 -28.25 25.84
N VAL A 115 5.25 -28.76 24.71
CA VAL A 115 5.96 -30.04 24.62
C VAL A 115 7.00 -29.93 23.50
N SER A 116 8.26 -30.15 23.88
CA SER A 116 9.39 -30.44 23.02
C SER A 116 9.23 -31.79 22.33
N GLY A 117 9.23 -31.81 21.00
CA GLY A 117 9.21 -33.03 20.21
C GLY A 117 9.84 -32.80 18.84
N SER A 118 11.11 -33.16 18.70
CA SER A 118 11.78 -33.27 17.41
C SER A 118 11.13 -34.38 16.59
N SER A 119 10.63 -34.06 15.40
CA SER A 119 10.26 -35.04 14.39
C SER A 119 10.46 -34.44 13.01
N SER A 120 11.57 -34.81 12.36
CA SER A 120 11.74 -34.73 10.92
C SER A 120 10.66 -35.59 10.26
N GLY A 121 9.58 -34.95 9.83
CA GLY A 121 8.64 -35.50 8.86
C GLY A 121 8.95 -34.87 7.51
N TYR A 122 9.51 -35.66 6.59
CA TYR A 122 9.52 -35.33 5.17
C TYR A 122 8.06 -35.20 4.72
N LEU A 123 7.63 -33.97 4.47
CA LEU A 123 6.32 -33.67 3.91
C LEU A 123 6.26 -34.23 2.50
N SER A 124 5.27 -35.09 2.29
CA SER A 124 4.96 -35.71 1.01
C SER A 124 4.64 -34.64 -0.03
N GLU A 125 5.32 -34.74 -1.17
CA GLU A 125 5.02 -34.05 -2.42
C GLU A 125 3.60 -34.46 -2.86
N GLY A 126 2.60 -33.66 -2.44
CA GLY A 126 1.23 -33.78 -2.93
C GLY A 126 1.16 -33.31 -4.38
N GLU A 127 0.56 -34.14 -5.23
CA GLU A 127 0.30 -33.89 -6.66
C GLU A 127 -0.17 -32.46 -6.93
N VAL A 128 0.55 -31.79 -7.83
CA VAL A 128 0.22 -30.48 -8.38
C VAL A 128 -1.02 -30.63 -9.26
N ASP A 129 -2.18 -30.31 -8.70
CA ASP A 129 -3.46 -30.32 -9.41
C ASP A 129 -3.40 -29.30 -10.56
N SER A 130 -3.28 -29.82 -11.78
CA SER A 130 -2.82 -29.12 -12.99
C SER A 130 -3.94 -28.32 -13.69
N GLY A 131 -4.80 -27.63 -12.91
CA GLY A 131 -6.04 -27.06 -13.44
C GLY A 131 -6.00 -25.58 -13.80
N ALA A 132 -5.34 -24.74 -13.00
CA ALA A 132 -5.37 -23.28 -13.16
C ALA A 132 -3.99 -22.77 -13.58
N MET A 133 -3.81 -22.52 -14.89
CA MET A 133 -2.56 -21.97 -15.40
C MET A 133 -2.55 -20.45 -15.23
N SER A 134 -1.98 -19.96 -14.12
CA SER A 134 -1.56 -18.55 -14.01
C SER A 134 -0.37 -18.31 -14.94
N LEU A 135 -0.30 -17.17 -15.63
CA LEU A 135 0.85 -16.83 -16.47
C LEU A 135 2.13 -16.66 -15.64
N TYR A 136 1.95 -16.14 -14.42
CA TYR A 136 3.03 -15.94 -13.46
C TYR A 136 2.96 -17.03 -12.39
N GLY A 137 3.80 -18.06 -12.55
CA GLY A 137 4.02 -19.09 -11.54
C GLY A 137 5.24 -18.73 -10.69
N CYS A 138 5.01 -18.19 -9.50
CA CYS A 138 6.07 -17.79 -8.59
C CYS A 138 6.19 -18.79 -7.42
N GLU A 139 7.37 -19.36 -7.18
CA GLU A 139 7.61 -20.43 -6.20
C GLU A 139 6.72 -21.67 -6.43
N SER A 140 6.36 -21.96 -7.69
CA SER A 140 5.36 -22.98 -8.04
C SER A 140 3.96 -22.74 -7.43
N LYS A 141 3.66 -21.49 -7.01
CA LYS A 141 2.36 -21.07 -6.50
C LYS A 141 1.61 -20.30 -7.59
N HIS A 142 0.28 -20.39 -7.54
CA HIS A 142 -0.61 -19.55 -8.35
C HIS A 142 -0.36 -18.07 -8.03
N SER A 143 -0.45 -17.20 -9.04
CA SER A 143 -0.23 -15.75 -8.91
C SER A 143 -1.02 -15.12 -7.76
N CYS A 144 -2.29 -15.52 -7.55
CA CYS A 144 -3.08 -15.07 -6.40
C CYS A 144 -2.48 -15.43 -5.04
N HIS A 145 -2.04 -16.67 -4.86
CA HIS A 145 -1.46 -17.12 -3.58
C HIS A 145 -0.14 -16.40 -3.33
N PHE A 146 0.69 -16.30 -4.37
CA PHE A 146 1.96 -15.59 -4.28
C PHE A 146 1.76 -14.10 -3.96
N PHE A 147 0.82 -13.43 -4.63
CA PHE A 147 0.47 -12.04 -4.37
C PHE A 147 0.01 -11.84 -2.93
N GLN A 148 -0.87 -12.73 -2.45
CA GLN A 148 -1.41 -12.67 -1.10
C GLN A 148 -0.30 -12.78 -0.04
N GLU A 149 0.54 -13.80 -0.14
CA GLU A 149 1.63 -14.06 0.80
C GLU A 149 2.69 -12.95 0.78
N THR A 150 3.06 -12.48 -0.42
CA THR A 150 4.02 -11.38 -0.58
C THR A 150 3.47 -10.08 -0.02
N THR A 151 2.20 -9.76 -0.29
CA THR A 151 1.52 -8.56 0.23
C THR A 151 1.43 -8.61 1.75
N GLU A 152 1.02 -9.75 2.33
CA GLU A 152 0.96 -9.93 3.78
C GLU A 152 2.33 -9.73 4.43
N LYS A 153 3.38 -10.36 3.86
CA LYS A 153 4.75 -10.22 4.34
C LYS A 153 5.23 -8.77 4.28
N LEU A 154 5.02 -8.07 3.17
CA LEU A 154 5.43 -6.67 3.00
C LEU A 154 4.69 -5.73 3.96
N LEU A 155 3.38 -5.89 4.11
CA LEU A 155 2.59 -5.07 5.05
C LEU A 155 2.98 -5.33 6.50
N GLU A 156 3.27 -6.59 6.84
CA GLU A 156 3.74 -6.95 8.17
C GLU A 156 5.15 -6.41 8.46
N ASP A 157 6.06 -6.51 7.48
CA ASP A 157 7.43 -6.01 7.60
C ASP A 157 7.51 -4.48 7.66
N THR A 158 6.44 -3.79 7.25
CA THR A 158 6.33 -2.33 7.28
C THR A 158 5.40 -1.86 8.40
N LEU A 159 4.09 -1.92 8.17
CA LEU A 159 3.05 -1.47 9.10
C LEU A 159 2.99 -2.30 10.37
N GLY A 160 3.18 -3.62 10.26
CA GLY A 160 3.23 -4.52 11.41
C GLY A 160 4.38 -4.18 12.37
N LYS A 161 5.59 -3.96 11.83
CA LYS A 161 6.74 -3.48 12.63
C LYS A 161 6.51 -2.11 13.26
N TRP A 162 5.68 -1.27 12.64
CA TRP A 162 5.30 0.04 13.20
C TRP A 162 4.15 -0.05 14.21
N GLY A 163 3.67 -1.27 14.51
CA GLY A 163 2.56 -1.51 15.43
C GLY A 163 1.24 -0.95 14.91
N LYS A 164 1.08 -0.80 13.59
CA LYS A 164 -0.15 -0.30 12.97
C LYS A 164 -1.05 -1.46 12.57
N ARG A 165 -2.32 -1.35 12.91
CA ARG A 165 -3.35 -2.24 12.37
C ARG A 165 -3.64 -1.84 10.94
N TYR A 166 -3.84 -2.80 10.07
CA TYR A 166 -4.12 -2.55 8.67
C TYR A 166 -5.15 -3.53 8.12
N GLU A 167 -5.79 -3.11 7.03
CA GLU A 167 -6.70 -3.93 6.26
C GLU A 167 -6.53 -3.60 4.78
N PHE A 168 -6.04 -4.56 4.00
CA PHE A 168 -5.91 -4.43 2.56
C PHE A 168 -7.07 -5.14 1.88
N ARG A 169 -7.68 -4.46 0.91
CA ARG A 169 -8.80 -4.96 0.11
C ARG A 169 -8.46 -4.85 -1.36
N ALA A 170 -8.83 -5.87 -2.11
CA ALA A 170 -8.84 -5.82 -3.57
C ALA A 170 -10.19 -6.34 -4.06
N HIS A 171 -10.82 -5.55 -4.91
CA HIS A 171 -12.14 -5.81 -5.48
C HIS A 171 -12.03 -5.84 -7.00
N LEU A 172 -12.55 -6.87 -7.64
CA LEU A 172 -12.72 -6.91 -9.09
C LEU A 172 -14.09 -6.31 -9.43
N LEU A 173 -14.06 -5.14 -10.06
CA LEU A 173 -15.24 -4.50 -10.62
C LEU A 173 -15.40 -4.94 -12.08
N SER A 174 -16.31 -5.88 -12.32
CA SER A 174 -16.73 -6.24 -13.66
C SER A 174 -18.04 -5.52 -14.04
N SER A 175 -18.45 -5.63 -15.30
CA SER A 175 -19.69 -5.03 -15.79
C SER A 175 -20.96 -5.61 -15.12
N VAL A 176 -20.86 -6.81 -14.54
CA VAL A 176 -22.00 -7.57 -14.02
C VAL A 176 -22.00 -7.66 -12.49
N SER A 177 -20.83 -7.68 -11.86
CA SER A 177 -20.70 -7.88 -10.41
C SER A 177 -19.41 -7.28 -9.85
N GLU A 178 -19.46 -6.93 -8.57
CA GLU A 178 -18.29 -6.65 -7.74
C GLU A 178 -17.92 -7.95 -7.00
N GLU A 179 -16.72 -8.45 -7.25
CA GLU A 179 -16.18 -9.65 -6.60
C GLU A 179 -14.99 -9.29 -5.71
N LYS A 180 -14.94 -9.88 -4.52
CA LYS A 180 -13.89 -9.60 -3.57
C LYS A 180 -12.71 -10.55 -3.76
N LEU A 181 -11.62 -10.06 -4.35
CA LEU A 181 -10.42 -10.85 -4.58
C LEU A 181 -9.70 -11.18 -3.27
N PHE A 182 -9.42 -10.14 -2.47
CA PHE A 182 -8.60 -10.27 -1.27
C PHE A 182 -9.14 -9.49 -0.07
N LEU A 183 -8.96 -10.07 1.12
CA LEU A 183 -9.09 -9.38 2.40
C LEU A 183 -7.93 -9.77 3.29
N LEU A 184 -6.89 -8.92 3.31
CA LEU A 184 -5.76 -9.13 4.22
C LEU A 184 -5.93 -8.22 5.42
N LYS A 185 -5.66 -8.78 6.58
CA LYS A 185 -5.74 -8.08 7.87
C LYS A 185 -4.40 -8.24 8.57
N ASP A 186 -4.17 -7.39 9.56
CA ASP A 186 -3.05 -7.53 10.47
C ASP A 186 -3.04 -8.90 11.18
N LYS A 187 -1.91 -9.28 11.79
CA LYS A 187 -1.74 -10.54 12.52
C LYS A 187 -2.80 -10.86 13.57
N SER A 188 -3.52 -9.85 14.10
CA SER A 188 -4.63 -10.11 15.03
C SER A 188 -5.89 -10.67 14.36
N GLY A 189 -5.97 -10.62 13.03
CA GLY A 189 -7.14 -10.97 12.22
C GLY A 189 -8.33 -10.03 12.39
N GLN A 190 -8.19 -8.96 13.18
CA GLN A 190 -9.28 -8.03 13.46
C GLN A 190 -9.46 -7.01 12.35
N GLY A 191 -8.37 -6.58 11.70
CA GLY A 191 -8.41 -5.50 10.73
C GLY A 191 -8.79 -4.18 11.40
N CYS A 192 -9.50 -3.33 10.66
CA CYS A 192 -9.80 -1.98 11.10
C CYS A 192 -11.12 -1.89 11.89
N LYS A 193 -11.04 -1.52 13.18
CA LYS A 193 -12.19 -1.22 14.05
C LYS A 193 -12.21 0.27 14.39
N GLY A 194 -13.01 1.07 13.69
CA GLY A 194 -13.22 2.48 13.98
C GLY A 194 -12.62 3.43 12.94
N GLU A 195 -12.07 4.55 13.41
CA GLU A 195 -11.44 5.56 12.54
C GLU A 195 -10.25 4.96 11.80
N ARG A 196 -10.21 5.19 10.49
CA ARG A 196 -9.25 4.59 9.58
C ARG A 196 -8.84 5.57 8.49
N ASP A 197 -7.59 5.49 8.09
CA ASP A 197 -7.06 6.24 6.96
C ASP A 197 -6.98 5.33 5.76
N SER A 198 -7.55 5.79 4.65
CA SER A 198 -7.51 5.10 3.37
C SER A 198 -6.36 5.64 2.52
N SER A 199 -5.72 4.74 1.77
CA SER A 199 -4.79 5.07 0.69
C SER A 199 -5.47 5.76 -0.50
N GLY A 200 -6.80 5.76 -0.56
CA GLY A 200 -7.55 5.96 -1.80
C GLY A 200 -7.56 4.70 -2.65
N GLN A 201 -8.35 4.73 -3.73
CA GLN A 201 -8.46 3.63 -4.69
C GLN A 201 -7.28 3.65 -5.66
N PHE A 202 -6.69 2.48 -5.89
CA PHE A 202 -5.68 2.23 -6.92
C PHE A 202 -6.31 1.33 -7.99
N PRO A 203 -6.94 1.93 -9.03
CA PRO A 203 -7.57 1.16 -10.09
C PRO A 203 -6.51 0.58 -11.03
N ILE A 204 -6.60 -0.72 -11.28
CA ILE A 204 -5.78 -1.46 -12.25
C ILE A 204 -6.72 -1.94 -13.35
N GLN A 205 -6.46 -1.53 -14.59
CA GLN A 205 -7.27 -1.89 -15.74
C GLN A 205 -6.85 -3.28 -16.23
N ILE A 206 -7.78 -4.24 -16.20
CA ILE A 206 -7.53 -5.61 -16.67
C ILE A 206 -8.18 -5.77 -18.03
N LYS A 207 -7.41 -6.28 -18.99
CA LYS A 207 -7.93 -6.52 -20.33
C LYS A 207 -9.12 -7.46 -20.29
N ASP A 208 -10.22 -7.01 -20.88
CA ASP A 208 -11.46 -7.77 -21.12
C ASP A 208 -12.23 -8.28 -19.88
N THR A 209 -11.75 -8.01 -18.66
CA THR A 209 -12.32 -8.57 -17.42
C THR A 209 -12.92 -7.51 -16.50
N GLY A 210 -12.32 -6.32 -16.43
CA GLY A 210 -12.81 -5.21 -15.60
C GLY A 210 -11.71 -4.34 -15.00
N VAL A 211 -12.01 -3.74 -13.84
CA VAL A 211 -11.06 -2.92 -13.08
C VAL A 211 -10.86 -3.55 -11.71
N VAL A 212 -9.61 -3.78 -11.31
CA VAL A 212 -9.30 -4.12 -9.91
C VAL A 212 -9.10 -2.85 -9.12
N GLU A 213 -9.96 -2.63 -8.14
CA GLU A 213 -9.78 -1.57 -7.14
C GLU A 213 -9.07 -2.14 -5.92
N ALA A 214 -7.84 -1.68 -5.71
CA ALA A 214 -7.07 -2.02 -4.54
C ALA A 214 -7.05 -0.83 -3.55
N GLU A 215 -7.26 -1.11 -2.27
CA GLU A 215 -7.33 -0.10 -1.22
C GLU A 215 -6.69 -0.61 0.07
N LEU A 216 -5.84 0.21 0.68
CA LEU A 216 -5.20 -0.06 1.96
C LEU A 216 -5.76 0.87 3.03
N TYR A 217 -6.32 0.27 4.09
CA TYR A 217 -6.71 0.97 5.30
C TYR A 217 -5.64 0.82 6.37
N VAL A 218 -5.27 1.92 7.01
CA VAL A 218 -4.39 1.95 8.19
C VAL A 218 -5.18 2.48 9.38
N CYS A 219 -5.05 1.80 10.50
CA CYS A 219 -5.79 2.03 11.73
C CYS A 219 -4.88 2.36 12.90
N GLU A 220 -5.46 3.01 13.91
CA GLU A 220 -4.80 3.25 15.20
C GLU A 220 -4.55 1.96 15.98
#